data_AF-A0A7W1IY89-F1
#
_entry.id   AF-A0A7W1IY89-F1
#
_cell.length_a   1.000
_cell.length_b   1.000
_cell.length_c   1.000
_cell.angle_alpha   90.00
_cell.angle_beta   90.00
_cell.angle_gamma   90.00
#
_symmetry.space_group_name_H-M   'P 1'
#
loop_
_entity.id
_entity.type
_entity.pdbx_description
1 polymer ?
#
loop_
_entity_poly.entity_id
_entity_poly.type
_entity_poly.pdbx_seq_one_letter_code
_entity_poly.pdbx_strand_id
1 'polypeptide(L)'
;AVQDNGLFTFFSFINTTKYPPSLLYLLITLGPGIIALAFFDRMREPGIFARPFLVFGRVPLFYYILHLYLIHALAVVFAWVRYGFASPAPQGYGYGFPVVYLVWLAVLVMLYPVCRWFAGVKKRRRDAWLSYL
;
A
#
# COMPACT_ATOMS: atom_id res chain seq x y z
N ALA A 1 7.91 -35.14 -4.18
CA ALA A 1 7.23 -35.83 -5.31
C ALA A 1 7.90 -35.37 -6.60
N VAL A 2 8.17 -36.30 -7.53
CA VAL A 2 8.61 -35.94 -8.88
C VAL A 2 7.40 -35.37 -9.63
N GLN A 3 7.56 -34.24 -10.31
CA GLN A 3 6.48 -33.54 -11.02
C GLN A 3 6.33 -34.10 -12.43
N ASP A 4 5.08 -34.16 -12.93
CA ASP A 4 4.74 -34.85 -14.18
C ASP A 4 5.29 -34.17 -15.45
N ASN A 5 5.54 -32.86 -15.39
CA ASN A 5 6.07 -32.10 -16.53
C ASN A 5 6.84 -30.85 -16.06
N GLY A 6 7.72 -30.31 -16.90
CA GLY A 6 8.53 -29.12 -16.60
C GLY A 6 7.71 -27.88 -16.21
N LEU A 7 6.50 -27.73 -16.77
CA LEU A 7 5.56 -26.67 -16.38
C LEU A 7 5.05 -26.82 -14.95
N PHE A 8 4.75 -28.05 -14.51
CA PHE A 8 4.33 -28.31 -13.12
C PHE A 8 5.49 -28.13 -12.14
N THR A 9 6.72 -28.47 -12.55
CA THR A 9 7.93 -28.12 -11.79
C THR A 9 8.07 -26.61 -11.60
N PHE A 10 7.83 -25.83 -12.66
CA PHE A 10 7.85 -24.36 -12.59
C PHE A 10 6.74 -23.79 -11.70
N PHE A 11 5.50 -24.28 -11.84
CA PHE A 11 4.42 -23.87 -10.95
C PHE A 11 4.66 -24.29 -9.50
N SER A 12 5.27 -25.45 -9.25
CA SER A 12 5.69 -25.86 -7.91
C SER A 12 6.74 -24.93 -7.30
N PHE A 13 7.57 -24.28 -8.13
CA PHE A 13 8.56 -23.30 -7.68
C PHE A 13 7.92 -21.95 -7.32
N ILE A 14 6.89 -21.53 -8.07
CA ILE A 14 6.13 -20.30 -7.80
C ILE A 14 5.10 -20.48 -6.67
N ASN A 15 4.67 -21.72 -6.41
CA ASN A 15 3.71 -22.04 -5.36
C ASN A 15 4.36 -21.95 -3.96
N THR A 16 4.58 -20.73 -3.50
CA THR A 16 5.22 -20.43 -2.23
C THR A 16 4.20 -20.23 -1.13
N THR A 17 4.38 -20.87 0.02
CA THR A 17 3.61 -20.60 1.23
C THR A 17 4.13 -19.34 1.92
N LYS A 18 3.23 -18.37 2.15
CA LYS A 18 3.53 -17.14 2.90
C LYS A 18 3.68 -17.42 4.40
N TYR A 19 2.94 -18.39 4.92
CA TYR A 19 2.94 -18.77 6.34
C TYR A 19 2.94 -20.30 6.46
N PRO A 20 3.99 -20.94 7.04
CA PRO A 20 5.27 -20.35 7.43
C PRO A 20 6.08 -19.88 6.20
N PRO A 21 6.89 -18.81 6.33
CA PRO A 21 7.63 -18.25 5.20
C PRO A 21 8.68 -19.25 4.71
N SER A 22 8.51 -19.72 3.47
CA SER A 22 9.52 -20.56 2.83
C SER A 22 10.70 -19.71 2.32
N LEU A 23 11.88 -20.32 2.17
CA LEU A 23 13.04 -19.66 1.55
C LEU A 23 12.70 -19.15 0.14
N LEU A 24 11.93 -19.93 -0.63
CA LEU A 24 11.41 -19.55 -1.94
C LEU A 24 10.55 -18.28 -1.88
N TYR A 25 9.67 -18.17 -0.89
CA TYR A 25 8.86 -16.96 -0.68
C TYR A 25 9.72 -15.72 -0.45
N LEU A 26 10.81 -15.84 0.32
CA LEU A 26 11.75 -14.74 0.53
C LEU A 26 12.53 -14.39 -0.74
N LEU A 27 13.02 -15.38 -1.48
CA LEU A 27 13.80 -15.14 -2.70
C LEU A 27 12.95 -14.52 -3.81
N ILE A 28 11.72 -15.00 -4.01
CA ILE A 28 10.84 -14.49 -5.08
C ILE A 28 10.34 -13.06 -4.77
N THR A 29 10.30 -12.66 -3.51
CA THR A 29 9.89 -11.31 -3.10
C THR A 29 11.07 -10.34 -3.02
N LEU A 30 12.19 -10.74 -2.42
CA LEU A 30 13.38 -9.88 -2.24
C LEU A 30 14.25 -9.81 -3.50
N GLY A 31 14.42 -10.91 -4.24
CA GLY A 31 15.29 -10.97 -5.41
C GLY A 31 14.93 -9.93 -6.47
N PRO A 32 13.69 -9.92 -6.99
CA PRO A 32 13.22 -8.89 -7.90
C PRO A 32 13.27 -7.48 -7.29
N GLY A 33 13.00 -7.36 -5.98
CA GLY A 33 13.09 -6.10 -5.25
C GLY A 33 14.49 -5.49 -5.26
N ILE A 34 15.53 -6.31 -5.04
CA ILE A 34 16.94 -5.86 -5.07
C ILE A 34 17.36 -5.51 -6.50
N ILE A 35 16.94 -6.28 -7.51
CA ILE A 35 17.21 -5.96 -8.92
C ILE A 35 16.56 -4.62 -9.30
N ALA A 36 15.30 -4.42 -8.92
CA ALA A 36 14.60 -3.16 -9.15
C ALA A 36 15.28 -2.00 -8.41
N LEU A 37 15.72 -2.22 -7.17
CA LEU A 37 16.47 -1.22 -6.40
C LEU A 37 17.77 -0.82 -7.12
N ALA A 38 18.54 -1.80 -7.60
CA ALA A 38 19.76 -1.54 -8.37
C ALA A 38 19.49 -0.77 -9.68
N PHE A 39 18.35 -1.01 -10.32
CA PHE A 39 17.93 -0.29 -11.52
C PHE A 39 17.52 1.16 -11.19
N PHE A 40 16.75 1.37 -10.12
CA PHE A 40 16.31 2.70 -9.70
C PHE A 40 17.44 3.55 -9.14
N ASP A 41 18.43 2.96 -8.47
CA ASP A 41 19.60 3.68 -7.96
C ASP A 41 20.48 4.26 -9.10
N ARG A 42 20.47 3.60 -10.27
CA ARG A 42 21.13 4.12 -11.49
C ARG A 42 20.37 5.27 -12.13
N MET A 43 19.09 5.47 -11.82
CA MET A 43 18.29 6.58 -12.36
C MET A 43 18.58 7.86 -11.56
N ARG A 44 19.44 8.72 -12.11
CA ARG A 44 19.79 10.02 -11.48
C ARG A 44 18.60 10.97 -11.32
N GLU A 45 17.60 10.88 -12.18
CA GLU A 45 16.45 11.79 -12.22
C GLU A 45 15.14 10.99 -12.14
N PRO A 46 14.38 11.09 -11.03
CA PRO A 46 13.07 10.45 -10.97
C PRO A 46 12.11 11.16 -11.93
N GLY A 47 11.66 10.42 -12.95
CA GLY A 47 10.68 10.90 -13.92
C GLY A 47 9.39 11.41 -13.26
N ILE A 48 8.58 12.16 -13.99
CA ILE A 48 7.36 12.81 -13.47
C ILE A 48 6.40 11.82 -12.79
N PHE A 49 6.35 10.58 -13.29
CA PHE A 49 5.55 9.49 -12.73
C PHE A 49 6.11 8.90 -11.43
N ALA A 50 7.42 8.98 -11.19
CA ALA A 50 8.05 8.46 -9.98
C ALA A 50 7.95 9.44 -8.79
N ARG A 51 7.76 10.74 -9.06
CA ARG A 51 7.69 11.78 -8.02
C ARG A 51 6.59 11.53 -6.98
N PRO A 52 5.35 11.14 -7.34
CA PRO A 52 4.32 10.83 -6.36
C PRO A 52 4.67 9.64 -5.48
N PHE A 53 5.20 8.56 -6.06
CA PHE A 53 5.64 7.38 -5.33
C PHE A 53 6.74 7.70 -4.32
N LEU A 54 7.69 8.58 -4.68
CA LEU A 54 8.72 9.05 -3.76
C LEU A 54 8.17 9.87 -2.59
N VAL A 55 7.09 10.63 -2.79
CA VAL A 55 6.44 11.38 -1.69
C VAL A 55 5.85 10.42 -0.68
N PHE A 56 5.08 9.44 -1.11
CA PHE A 56 4.50 8.43 -0.21
C PHE A 56 5.59 7.55 0.44
N GLY A 57 6.60 7.14 -0.33
CA GLY A 57 7.70 6.31 0.17
C GLY A 57 8.62 6.99 1.19
N ARG A 58 8.63 8.33 1.28
CA ARG A 58 9.40 9.07 2.30
C ARG A 58 8.73 9.09 3.67
N VAL A 59 7.41 8.95 3.71
CA VAL A 59 6.59 9.06 4.92
C VAL A 59 5.58 7.91 5.00
N PRO A 60 6.02 6.64 4.84
CA PRO A 60 5.12 5.50 4.66
C PRO A 60 4.29 5.22 5.92
N LEU A 61 4.88 5.39 7.12
CA LEU A 61 4.17 5.20 8.38
C LEU A 61 3.11 6.29 8.60
N PHE A 62 3.47 7.54 8.35
CA PHE A 62 2.51 8.66 8.43
C PHE A 62 1.32 8.46 7.49
N TYR A 63 1.57 8.07 6.23
CA TYR A 63 0.50 7.69 5.30
C TYR A 63 -0.31 6.51 5.83
N TYR A 64 0.35 5.47 6.36
CA TYR A 64 -0.31 4.29 6.90
C TYR A 64 -1.29 4.64 8.03
N ILE A 65 -0.91 5.51 8.94
CA ILE A 65 -1.79 5.90 10.05
C ILE A 65 -2.95 6.76 9.52
N LEU A 66 -2.65 7.75 8.69
CA LEU A 66 -3.63 8.73 8.23
C LEU A 66 -4.70 8.09 7.32
N HIS A 67 -4.29 7.22 6.38
CA HIS A 67 -5.24 6.58 5.47
C HIS A 67 -6.19 5.63 6.20
N LEU A 68 -5.74 4.92 7.24
CA LEU A 68 -6.58 4.01 8.01
C LEU A 68 -7.72 4.78 8.67
N TYR A 69 -7.39 5.86 9.39
CA TYR A 69 -8.41 6.70 10.04
C TYR A 69 -9.32 7.40 9.03
N LEU A 70 -8.77 7.88 7.90
CA LEU A 70 -9.56 8.55 6.87
C LEU A 70 -10.56 7.59 6.20
N ILE A 71 -10.12 6.40 5.80
CA ILE A 71 -11.01 5.38 5.22
C ILE A 71 -12.06 4.96 6.24
N HIS A 72 -11.69 4.79 7.51
CA HIS A 72 -12.65 4.43 8.55
C HIS A 72 -13.69 5.54 8.77
N ALA A 73 -13.26 6.80 8.85
CA ALA A 73 -14.16 7.94 8.95
C ALA A 73 -15.11 8.03 7.76
N LEU A 74 -14.59 7.85 6.53
CA LEU A 74 -15.41 7.79 5.33
C LEU A 74 -16.41 6.64 5.40
N ALA A 75 -16.00 5.45 5.83
CA ALA A 75 -16.89 4.30 5.97
C ALA A 75 -18.04 4.59 6.95
N VAL A 76 -17.76 5.25 8.08
CA VAL A 76 -18.79 5.68 9.04
C VAL A 76 -19.74 6.71 8.40
N VAL A 77 -19.22 7.70 7.67
CA VAL A 77 -20.04 8.71 6.98
C VAL A 77 -20.92 8.05 5.91
N PHE A 78 -20.36 7.17 5.08
CA PHE A 78 -21.12 6.44 4.06
C PHE A 78 -22.21 5.56 4.67
N ALA A 79 -21.89 4.83 5.75
CA ALA A 79 -22.86 4.02 6.48
C ALA A 79 -23.99 4.90 7.05
N TRP A 80 -23.64 6.03 7.65
CA TRP A 80 -24.61 6.96 8.24
C TRP A 80 -25.52 7.59 7.18
N VAL A 81 -24.98 8.02 6.04
CA VAL A 81 -25.76 8.59 4.93
C VAL A 81 -26.68 7.56 4.29
N ARG A 82 -26.23 6.31 4.16
CA ARG A 82 -26.99 5.26 3.46
C ARG A 82 -28.04 4.58 4.34
N TYR A 83 -27.71 4.35 5.61
CA TYR A 83 -28.48 3.49 6.51
C TYR A 83 -28.85 4.17 7.84
N GLY A 84 -28.33 5.37 8.14
CA GLY A 84 -28.51 6.03 9.44
C GLY A 84 -27.74 5.33 10.57
N PHE A 85 -28.11 5.61 11.83
CA PHE A 85 -27.62 4.88 13.01
C PHE A 85 -28.35 3.52 13.17
N ALA A 86 -28.43 2.74 12.09
CA ALA A 86 -29.05 1.41 12.13
C ALA A 86 -28.00 0.37 12.59
N SER A 87 -28.26 -0.24 13.74
CA SER A 87 -27.57 -1.44 14.22
C SER A 87 -28.62 -2.52 14.47
N PRO A 88 -28.50 -3.74 13.91
CA PRO A 88 -27.36 -4.29 13.18
C PRO A 88 -27.26 -3.82 11.70
N ALA A 89 -26.10 -4.08 11.09
CA ALA A 89 -25.84 -3.74 9.69
C ALA A 89 -26.88 -4.39 8.76
N PRO A 90 -27.56 -3.62 7.89
CA PRO A 90 -28.64 -4.13 7.05
C PRO A 90 -28.13 -5.10 5.97
N GLN A 91 -29.05 -5.94 5.46
CA GLN A 91 -28.74 -6.88 4.38
C GLN A 91 -28.26 -6.11 3.13
N GLY A 92 -27.12 -6.50 2.57
CA GLY A 92 -26.46 -5.79 1.47
C GLY A 92 -25.50 -4.67 1.91
N TYR A 93 -24.98 -4.73 3.15
CA TYR A 93 -23.96 -3.81 3.63
C TYR A 93 -22.65 -3.93 2.82
N GLY A 94 -22.19 -2.78 2.31
CA GLY A 94 -20.96 -2.69 1.52
C GLY A 94 -21.21 -2.09 0.14
N TYR A 95 -20.11 -1.76 -0.54
CA TYR A 95 -20.14 -1.23 -1.90
C TYR A 95 -19.44 -2.17 -2.86
N GLY A 96 -19.89 -2.19 -4.11
CA GLY A 96 -19.22 -2.94 -5.18
C GLY A 96 -17.81 -2.40 -5.46
N PHE A 97 -16.98 -3.24 -6.10
CA PHE A 97 -15.59 -2.92 -6.41
C PHE A 97 -15.37 -1.52 -7.04
N PRO A 98 -16.18 -1.05 -8.01
CA PRO A 98 -15.95 0.26 -8.63
C PRO A 98 -15.95 1.42 -7.64
N VAL A 99 -16.89 1.42 -6.68
CA VAL A 99 -16.99 2.47 -5.67
C VAL A 99 -15.80 2.41 -4.71
N VAL A 100 -15.39 1.20 -4.31
CA VAL A 100 -14.22 1.01 -3.45
C VAL A 100 -12.96 1.57 -4.12
N TYR A 101 -12.76 1.30 -5.40
CA TYR A 101 -11.62 1.85 -6.16
C TYR A 101 -11.68 3.38 -6.31
N LEU A 102 -12.88 3.95 -6.50
CA LEU A 102 -13.05 5.40 -6.54
C LEU A 102 -12.72 6.06 -5.21
N VAL A 103 -13.21 5.51 -4.09
CA VAL A 103 -12.90 6.02 -2.74
C VAL A 103 -11.40 5.88 -2.46
N TRP A 104 -10.80 4.75 -2.80
CA TRP A 104 -9.36 4.53 -2.66
C TRP A 104 -8.54 5.59 -3.44
N LEU A 105 -8.91 5.86 -4.70
CA LEU A 105 -8.24 6.86 -5.51
C LEU A 105 -8.43 8.27 -4.93
N ALA A 106 -9.63 8.60 -4.45
CA ALA A 106 -9.91 9.87 -3.81
C ALA A 106 -9.07 10.06 -2.54
N VAL A 107 -8.96 9.04 -1.69
CA VAL A 107 -8.10 9.04 -0.50
C VAL A 107 -6.64 9.25 -0.89
N LEU A 108 -6.14 8.55 -1.91
CA LEU A 108 -4.78 8.75 -2.40
C LEU A 108 -4.50 10.20 -2.82
N VAL A 109 -5.40 10.78 -3.60
CA VAL A 109 -5.28 12.17 -4.08
C VAL A 109 -5.36 13.15 -2.92
N MET A 110 -6.26 12.93 -1.96
CA MET A 110 -6.45 13.79 -0.79
C MET A 110 -5.24 13.76 0.15
N LEU A 111 -4.61 12.60 0.33
CA LEU A 111 -3.46 12.46 1.21
C LEU A 111 -2.15 12.92 0.57
N TYR A 112 -2.06 12.95 -0.75
CA TYR A 112 -0.87 13.40 -1.48
C TYR A 112 -0.30 14.76 -1.00
N PRO A 113 -1.08 15.86 -0.94
CA PRO A 113 -0.55 17.15 -0.48
C PRO A 113 -0.13 17.11 0.99
N VAL A 114 -0.82 16.35 1.84
CA VAL A 114 -0.50 16.21 3.27
C VAL A 114 0.83 15.49 3.46
N CYS A 115 1.03 14.37 2.75
CA CYS A 115 2.29 13.63 2.73
C CYS A 115 3.43 14.47 2.18
N ARG A 116 3.19 15.26 1.12
CA ARG A 116 4.20 16.17 0.54
C ARG A 116 4.64 17.24 1.53
N TRP A 117 3.70 17.84 2.25
CA TRP A 117 3.99 18.83 3.28
C TRP A 117 4.79 18.21 4.43
N PHE A 118 4.35 17.06 4.95
CA PHE A 118 5.01 16.38 6.06
C PHE A 118 6.45 15.94 5.69
N ALA A 119 6.66 15.44 4.47
CA ALA A 119 7.99 15.14 3.96
C ALA A 119 8.91 16.38 3.94
N GLY A 120 8.37 17.57 3.64
CA GLY A 120 9.09 18.84 3.73
C GLY A 120 9.43 19.25 5.17
N VAL A 121 8.51 19.03 6.11
CA VAL A 121 8.73 19.30 7.54
C VAL A 121 9.80 18.37 8.12
N LYS A 122 9.73 17.07 7.83
CA LYS A 122 10.73 16.07 8.24
C LYS A 122 12.13 16.37 7.69
N LYS A 123 12.24 17.02 6.53
CA LYS A 123 13.53 17.47 5.99
C LYS A 123 14.10 18.68 6.75
N ARG A 124 13.25 19.54 7.31
CA ARG A 124 13.64 20.79 8.00
C ARG A 124 13.90 20.59 9.49
N ARG A 125 13.22 19.64 10.14
CA ARG A 125 13.38 19.34 11.57
C ARG A 125 14.01 17.96 11.75
N ARG A 126 15.05 17.88 12.59
CA ARG A 126 15.76 16.63 12.94
C ARG A 126 15.32 16.09 14.31
N ASP A 127 14.08 16.34 14.71
CA ASP A 127 13.59 15.88 16.01
C ASP A 127 13.48 14.35 16.03
N ALA A 128 13.97 13.70 17.08
CA ALA A 128 14.10 12.24 17.16
C ALA A 128 12.75 11.50 16.95
N TRP A 129 11.63 12.09 17.39
CA TRP A 129 10.29 11.52 17.22
C TRP A 129 9.79 11.58 15.77
N LEU A 130 10.24 12.57 14.98
CA LEU A 130 9.95 12.66 13.53
C LEU A 130 10.76 11.66 12.72
N SER A 131 11.77 11.00 13.30
CA SER A 131 12.49 9.93 12.62
C SER A 131 11.65 8.66 12.51
N TYR A 132 10.76 8.44 13.49
CA TYR A 132 9.85 7.30 13.53
C TYR A 132 8.58 7.48 12.68
N LEU A 133 8.07 8.71 12.56
CA LEU A 133 6.87 9.07 11.75
C LEU A 133 7.24 9.50 10.32
#